data_AF-A0A662Q7C4-F1
#
_entry.id   AF-A0A662Q7C4-F1
#
_cell.length_a   1.000
_cell.length_b   1.000
_cell.length_c   1.000
_cell.angle_alpha   90.00
_cell.angle_beta   90.00
_cell.angle_gamma   90.00
#
_symmetry.space_group_name_H-M   'P 1'
#
loop_
_entity.id
_entity.type
_entity.pdbx_description
1 polymer ?
#
loop_
_entity_poly.entity_id
_entity_poly.type
_entity_poly.pdbx_seq_one_letter_code
_entity_poly.pdbx_strand_id
1 'polypeptide(L)' 'MNENKSRWETMTNLFHYNDKTGMYKKLELARTDRGIVIALREGQKGKDRNSIVFQLNEQEIALLALKLMKLV' A
#
# COMPACT_ATOMS: atom_id res chain seq x y z
N MET A 1 24.38 8.91 -8.44
CA MET A 1 23.67 8.37 -7.27
C MET A 1 22.55 7.49 -7.80
N ASN A 2 22.72 6.16 -7.75
CA ASN A 2 21.74 5.22 -8.27
C ASN A 2 20.54 5.19 -7.30
N GLU A 3 19.45 5.84 -7.70
CA GLU A 3 18.16 5.66 -7.04
C GLU A 3 17.72 4.21 -7.29
N ASN A 4 17.79 3.41 -6.23
CA ASN A 4 17.10 2.12 -6.14
C ASN A 4 15.62 2.38 -6.46
N LYS A 5 15.23 2.29 -7.73
CA LYS A 5 13.84 2.20 -8.16
C LYS A 5 13.27 1.00 -7.40
N SER A 6 12.48 1.29 -6.37
CA SER A 6 11.76 0.29 -5.59
C SER A 6 11.13 -0.70 -6.57
N ARG A 7 11.51 -1.99 -6.49
CA ARG A 7 11.02 -3.12 -7.31
C ARG A 7 9.53 -3.43 -7.05
N TRP A 8 8.73 -2.42 -6.81
CA TRP A 8 7.32 -2.54 -6.47
C TRP A 8 6.52 -2.21 -7.71
N GLU A 9 5.87 -3.21 -8.26
CA GLU A 9 4.89 -3.07 -9.33
C GLU A 9 3.52 -2.85 -8.68
N THR A 10 3.04 -1.61 -8.66
CA THR A 10 1.72 -1.30 -8.10
C THR A 10 0.63 -2.03 -8.88
N MET A 11 -0.11 -2.90 -8.20
CA MET A 11 -1.24 -3.63 -8.77
C MET A 11 -2.54 -2.83 -8.65
N THR A 12 -2.77 -2.22 -7.49
CA THR A 12 -3.90 -1.33 -7.26
C THR A 12 -3.60 -0.36 -6.13
N ASN A 13 -4.31 0.76 -6.08
CA ASN A 13 -4.28 1.64 -4.94
C ASN A 13 -5.64 2.32 -4.72
N LEU A 14 -5.89 2.67 -3.46
CA LEU A 14 -6.96 3.55 -3.05
C LEU A 14 -6.31 4.82 -2.50
N PHE A 15 -6.65 5.95 -3.10
CA PHE A 15 -6.12 7.25 -2.69
C PHE A 15 -7.25 8.19 -2.31
N HIS A 16 -7.13 8.81 -1.14
CA HIS A 16 -8.03 9.84 -0.66
C HIS A 16 -7.23 11.07 -0.24
N TYR A 17 -7.66 12.24 -0.71
CA TYR A 17 -7.06 13.52 -0.38
C TYR A 17 -8.14 14.50 0.04
N ASN A 18 -7.84 15.28 1.08
CA ASN A 18 -8.68 16.38 1.53
C ASN A 18 -7.99 17.71 1.19
N ASP A 19 -8.51 18.43 0.19
CA ASP A 19 -7.93 19.70 -0.28
C ASP A 19 -7.93 20.79 0.79
N LYS A 20 -8.88 20.77 1.73
CA LYS A 20 -9.01 21.79 2.77
C LYS A 20 -7.93 21.66 3.85
N THR A 21 -7.57 20.42 4.19
CA THR A 21 -6.59 20.15 5.26
C THR A 21 -5.23 19.73 4.72
N GLY A 22 -5.14 19.37 3.43
CA GLY A 22 -3.94 18.82 2.83
C GLY A 22 -3.62 17.40 3.31
N MET A 23 -4.54 16.73 3.98
CA MET A 23 -4.38 15.36 4.49
C MET A 23 -4.59 14.35 3.37
N TYR A 24 -3.75 13.32 3.32
CA TYR A 24 -3.91 12.20 2.40
C TYR A 24 -3.87 10.85 3.12
N LYS A 25 -4.55 9.88 2.53
CA LYS A 25 -4.44 8.45 2.85
C LYS A 25 -4.30 7.66 1.55
N LYS A 26 -3.32 6.77 1.49
CA LYS A 26 -3.06 5.89 0.37
C LYS A 26 -2.94 4.45 0.88
N LEU A 27 -3.79 3.56 0.40
CA LEU A 27 -3.59 2.12 0.51
C LEU A 27 -3.09 1.61 -0.85
N GLU A 28 -1.97 0.91 -0.86
CA GLU A 28 -1.35 0.39 -2.08
C GLU A 28 -1.14 -1.11 -1.95
N LEU A 29 -1.54 -1.84 -2.98
CA LEU A 29 -1.18 -3.23 -3.19
C LEU A 29 -0.13 -3.27 -4.30
N ALA A 30 1.05 -3.83 -4.03
CA ALA A 30 2.12 -3.93 -5.00
C ALA A 30 2.73 -5.32 -5.02
N ARG A 31 3.15 -5.77 -6.21
CA ARG A 31 3.95 -6.97 -6.38
C ARG A 31 5.43 -6.64 -6.26
N THR A 32 6.18 -7.52 -5.62
CA THR A 32 7.63 -7.45 -5.49
C THR A 32 8.25 -8.77 -5.93
N ASP A 33 9.58 -8.81 -5.99
CA ASP A 33 10.34 -10.04 -6.20
C ASP A 33 10.18 -11.07 -5.05
N ARG A 34 9.70 -10.64 -3.87
CA ARG A 34 9.58 -11.48 -2.66
C ARG A 34 8.13 -11.74 -2.23
N GLY A 35 7.14 -11.35 -3.04
CA GLY A 35 5.72 -11.51 -2.71
C GLY A 35 4.91 -10.23 -2.92
N ILE A 36 3.77 -10.14 -2.21
CA ILE A 36 2.84 -9.02 -2.30
C ILE A 36 3.03 -8.09 -1.11
N VAL A 37 3.00 -6.78 -1.36
CA VAL A 37 3.08 -5.75 -0.33
C VAL A 37 1.74 -5.02 -0.22
N ILE A 38 1.26 -4.86 1.00
CA ILE A 38 0.16 -3.97 1.37
C ILE A 38 0.75 -2.79 2.14
N ALA A 39 0.73 -1.60 1.54
CA ALA A 39 1.28 -0.39 2.15
C ALA A 39 0.18 0.63 2.44
N LEU A 40 0.03 1.01 3.69
CA LEU A 40 -0.79 2.13 4.13
C LEU A 40 0.11 3.33 4.39
N ARG A 41 -0.16 4.45 3.72
CA ARG A 41 0.57 5.71 3.91
C ARG A 41 -0.42 6.82 4.20
N GLU A 42 -0.16 7.60 5.23
CA GLU A 42 -0.96 8.77 5.57
C GLU A 42 -0.06 9.94 5.95
N GLY A 43 -0.54 11.14 5.76
CA GLY A 43 0.23 12.33 6.11
C GLY A 43 -0.46 13.60 5.66
N GLN A 44 0.26 14.71 5.84
CA GLN A 44 -0.15 16.02 5.36
C GLN A 44 0.86 16.50 4.31
N LYS A 45 0.37 17.11 3.22
CA LYS A 45 1.23 17.67 2.17
C LYS A 45 2.28 18.62 2.77
N GLY A 46 3.55 18.35 2.52
CA GLY A 46 4.67 19.16 3.03
C GLY A 46 5.06 18.89 4.49
N LYS A 47 4.51 17.86 5.14
CA LYS A 47 4.89 17.43 6.50
C LYS A 47 5.29 15.95 6.53
N ASP A 48 5.67 15.50 7.72
CA ASP A 48 5.97 14.10 8.00
C ASP A 48 4.80 13.19 7.65
N ARG A 49 5.16 11.97 7.25
CA ARG A 49 4.23 10.93 6.81
C ARG A 49 4.39 9.70 7.67
N ASN A 50 3.27 9.08 8.02
CA ASN A 50 3.24 7.76 8.60
C ASN A 50 3.11 6.71 7.50
N SER A 51 3.80 5.59 7.67
CA SER A 51 3.77 4.47 6.73
C SER A 51 3.78 3.16 7.50
N ILE A 52 2.85 2.29 7.17
CA ILE A 52 2.80 0.91 7.63
C ILE A 52 2.87 0.01 6.40
N VAL A 53 3.79 -0.95 6.40
CA VAL A 53 4.02 -1.85 5.26
C VAL A 53 3.96 -3.28 5.76
N PHE A 54 3.07 -4.06 5.17
CA PHE A 54 3.01 -5.51 5.33
C PHE A 54 3.52 -6.17 4.07
N GLN A 55 4.45 -7.10 4.20
CA GLN A 55 4.84 -7.99 3.12
C GLN A 55 4.22 -9.36 3.40
N LEU A 56 3.45 -9.83 2.44
CA LEU A 56 2.76 -11.12 2.49
C LEU A 56 3.36 -12.05 1.44
N ASN A 57 3.54 -13.30 1.82
CA ASN A 57 3.81 -14.36 0.86
C ASN A 57 2.53 -14.74 0.09
N GLU A 58 2.66 -15.63 -0.90
CA GLU A 58 1.55 -16.05 -1.76
C GLU A 58 0.41 -16.75 -0.99
N GLN A 59 0.73 -17.50 0.07
CA GLN A 59 -0.25 -18.24 0.87
C GLN A 59 -1.08 -17.29 1.75
N GLU A 60 -0.41 -16.30 2.36
CA GLU A 60 -1.04 -15.28 3.20
C GLU A 60 -1.98 -14.38 2.40
N ILE A 61 -1.59 -13.94 1.20
CA ILE A 61 -2.44 -13.11 0.35
C ILE A 61 -3.64 -13.91 -0.18
N ALA A 62 -3.44 -15.18 -0.55
CA ALA A 62 -4.54 -16.06 -0.96
C ALA A 62 -5.56 -16.26 0.17
N LEU A 63 -5.09 -16.51 1.40
CA LEU A 63 -5.95 -16.63 2.57
C LEU A 63 -6.70 -15.33 2.87
N LEU A 64 -6.02 -14.18 2.78
CA LEU A 64 -6.65 -12.87 2.98
C LEU A 64 -7.75 -12.62 1.94
N ALA A 65 -7.48 -12.89 0.66
CA ALA A 65 -8.46 -12.75 -0.42
C ALA A 65 -9.69 -13.64 -0.19
N LEU A 66 -9.49 -14.91 0.19
CA LEU A 66 -10.59 -15.83 0.51
C LEU A 66 -11.44 -15.34 1.68
N LYS A 67 -10.82 -14.78 2.72
CA LYS A 67 -11.55 -14.22 3.87
C LYS A 67 -12.35 -12.97 3.48
N LEU A 68 -11.75 -12.07 2.69
CA LEU A 68 -12.42 -10.84 2.25
C LEU A 68 -13.60 -11.12 1.33
N MET A 69 -13.47 -12.08 0.40
CA MET A 69 -14.59 -12.48 -0.48
C MET A 69 -15.78 -13.08 0.26
N LYS A 70 -15.59 -13.60 1.48
CA LYS A 70 -16.68 -14.12 2.32
C LYS A 70 -17.42 -13.04 3.12
N LEU A 71 -16.87 -11.82 3.17
CA LEU A 71 -17.48 -10.69 3.90
C LEU A 71 -18.46 -9.91 3.04
N VAL A 72 -18.44 -10.13 1.73
CA VAL A 72 -19.34 -9.54 0.72
C VAL A 72 -20.32 -10.60 0.27
#